data_AF-A0A1M3PZB5-F1
#
_entry.id   AF-A0A1M3PZB5-F1
#
_cell.length_a   1.000
_cell.length_b   1.000
_cell.length_c   1.000
_cell.angle_alpha   90.00
_cell.angle_beta   90.00
_cell.angle_gamma   90.00
#
_symmetry.space_group_name_H-M   'P 1'
#
loop_
_entity.id
_entity.type
_entity.pdbx_description
1 polymer ?
#
loop_
_entity_poly.entity_id
_entity_poly.type
_entity_poly.pdbx_seq_one_letter_code
_entity_poly.pdbx_strand_id
1 'polypeptide(L)'
;MTADKSPHQDEAGRPDENFEPYELHSKMPWPLIAIAVGLGIWGAATLFDTREDVAAARDERIAESRLATGAGTEPGSALFVARCSTCHQADGMGVRGAIPPLAGSAFVARGPELVSTILLRGIDGPIRVGDHNYNGHMPSFASVLTDVELGELATYVAHRFGKSSETIEAAAVAKLRGAVADKGSFKGGTEIAATTALELGSQPPFVAQTAVSLSPDVSAMIFTGRGEQWACASCHGDLGQGKENVPRLAGLPADYIVKQIDDFHSGRRQNESMKIVVASLSDEEKRQLGEYYAGLRVPSNAKPELGGDLARGEALALHGDWSRNVPACFSCHGPSGFGVSPEFPALAAQHASYTASQLAAWVGGHRNNSSLDLMGRISRALSDADRRAVADYLASLPPVPAGEDAKIAKIGERP
;
A
#
# COMPACT_ATOMS: atom_id res chain seq x y z
N MET A 1 -68.32 10.99 51.46
CA MET A 1 -68.46 10.56 50.05
C MET A 1 -67.41 11.36 49.26
N THR A 2 -66.15 10.95 49.27
CA THR A 2 -65.45 9.98 48.38
C THR A 2 -64.97 10.57 47.06
N ALA A 3 -63.67 10.35 46.80
CA ALA A 3 -62.89 10.48 45.55
C ALA A 3 -62.57 11.90 45.06
N ASP A 4 -61.46 12.26 44.42
CA ASP A 4 -60.11 11.72 44.09
C ASP A 4 -59.70 12.43 42.78
N LYS A 5 -58.50 13.00 42.71
CA LYS A 5 -57.52 12.79 41.63
C LYS A 5 -56.35 13.77 41.74
N SER A 6 -55.17 13.20 42.01
CA SER A 6 -53.87 13.84 41.85
C SER A 6 -53.59 14.29 40.41
N PRO A 7 -52.68 15.26 40.24
CA PRO A 7 -51.60 15.11 39.29
C PRO A 7 -50.23 15.20 39.99
N HIS A 8 -49.29 14.43 39.44
CA HIS A 8 -47.90 14.33 39.85
C HIS A 8 -47.24 15.70 39.98
N GLN A 9 -46.65 15.97 41.15
CA GLN A 9 -45.72 17.07 41.37
C GLN A 9 -44.32 16.65 40.96
N ASP A 10 -43.65 17.58 40.29
CA ASP A 10 -42.31 17.54 39.74
C ASP A 10 -41.28 16.91 40.69
N GLU A 11 -40.57 15.89 40.20
CA GLU A 11 -39.36 15.38 40.85
C GLU A 11 -38.26 16.44 40.76
N ALA A 12 -37.96 17.02 41.91
CA ALA A 12 -36.76 17.80 42.12
C ALA A 12 -35.52 16.89 42.09
N GLY A 13 -34.58 17.22 41.20
CA GLY A 13 -33.16 16.90 41.37
C GLY A 13 -32.63 15.65 40.65
N ARG A 14 -32.70 15.61 39.32
CA ARG A 14 -31.69 14.85 38.54
C ARG A 14 -30.40 15.68 38.47
N PRO A 15 -29.23 15.13 38.83
CA PRO A 15 -27.96 15.84 38.64
C PRO A 15 -27.70 16.06 37.15
N ASP A 16 -27.19 17.24 36.82
CA ASP A 16 -26.78 17.66 35.48
C ASP A 16 -25.78 16.66 34.88
N GLU A 17 -26.14 16.06 33.74
CA GLU A 17 -25.31 15.09 33.01
C GLU A 17 -24.15 15.77 32.23
N ASN A 18 -23.97 17.10 32.35
CA ASN A 18 -22.85 17.87 31.80
C ASN A 18 -21.68 18.06 32.79
N PHE A 19 -21.29 17.02 33.54
CA PHE A 19 -20.02 17.07 34.28
C PHE A 19 -18.85 16.90 33.28
N GLU A 20 -18.36 17.99 32.71
CA GLU A 20 -17.03 18.02 32.09
C GLU A 20 -15.99 17.95 33.22
N PRO A 21 -15.25 16.84 33.38
CA PRO A 21 -14.18 16.79 34.38
C PRO A 21 -13.09 17.77 33.97
N TYR A 22 -12.87 18.81 34.76
CA TYR A 22 -11.73 19.70 34.56
C TYR A 22 -10.46 19.03 35.07
N GLU A 23 -9.46 18.88 34.20
CA GLU A 23 -8.13 18.44 34.63
C GLU A 23 -7.44 19.59 35.36
N LEU A 24 -7.17 19.41 36.66
CA LEU A 24 -6.29 20.32 37.38
C LEU A 24 -4.88 20.18 36.80
N HIS A 25 -4.36 21.26 36.19
CA HIS A 25 -2.97 21.37 35.76
C HIS A 25 -2.03 21.25 36.98
N SER A 26 -1.71 20.01 37.34
CA SER A 26 -0.79 19.67 38.40
C SER A 26 0.55 19.29 37.78
N LYS A 27 1.64 19.88 38.28
CA LYS A 27 2.98 19.53 37.82
C LYS A 27 3.26 18.09 38.22
N MET A 28 3.73 17.29 37.27
CA MET A 28 4.01 15.87 37.49
C MET A 28 5.02 15.70 38.65
N PRO A 29 4.76 14.82 39.63
CA PRO A 29 5.65 14.63 40.77
C PRO A 29 7.07 14.26 40.34
N TRP A 30 8.07 14.99 40.83
CA TRP A 30 9.49 14.76 40.49
C TRP A 30 9.96 13.30 40.63
N PRO A 31 9.53 12.52 41.66
CA PRO A 31 9.92 11.11 41.76
C PRO A 31 9.48 10.26 40.56
N LEU A 32 8.31 10.56 39.97
CA LEU A 32 7.81 9.84 38.80
C LEU A 32 8.62 10.19 37.54
N ILE A 33 9.00 11.46 37.38
CA ILE A 33 9.89 11.88 36.30
C ILE A 33 11.25 11.19 36.43
N ALA A 34 11.81 11.12 37.65
CA ALA A 34 13.09 10.47 37.89
C ALA A 34 13.06 8.96 37.56
N ILE A 35 11.96 8.27 37.90
CA ILE A 35 11.75 6.86 37.53
C ILE A 35 11.65 6.70 36.01
N ALA A 36 10.84 7.53 35.34
CA ALA A 36 10.68 7.48 33.89
C ALA A 36 12.01 7.72 33.14
N VAL A 37 12.80 8.70 33.60
CA VAL A 37 14.14 8.97 33.06
C VAL A 37 15.09 7.80 33.33
N GLY A 38 15.07 7.24 34.55
CA GLY A 38 15.87 6.07 34.90
C GLY A 38 15.57 4.85 34.03
N LEU A 39 14.29 4.56 33.79
CA LEU A 39 13.87 3.48 32.89
C LEU A 39 14.23 3.76 31.43
N GLY A 40 14.13 5.01 30.98
CA GLY A 40 14.56 5.41 29.63
C GLY A 40 16.06 5.22 29.41
N ILE A 41 16.89 5.61 30.40
CA ILE A 41 18.34 5.42 30.36
C ILE A 41 18.70 3.94 30.41
N TRP A 42 18.07 3.17 31.30
CA TRP A 42 18.29 1.73 31.40
C TRP A 42 17.87 1.00 30.11
N GLY A 43 16.72 1.35 29.54
CA GLY A 43 16.26 0.81 28.24
C GLY A 43 17.22 1.13 27.10
N ALA A 44 17.73 2.36 27.02
CA ALA A 44 18.71 2.74 26.00
C ALA A 44 20.06 2.00 26.18
N ALA A 45 20.55 1.87 27.42
CA ALA A 45 21.79 1.17 27.72
C ALA A 45 21.70 -0.33 27.39
N THR A 46 20.61 -0.98 27.80
CA THR A 46 20.35 -2.39 27.49
C THR A 46 20.21 -2.65 26.00
N LEU A 47 19.54 -1.77 25.25
CA LEU A 47 19.42 -1.88 23.79
C LEU A 47 20.78 -1.80 23.08
N PHE A 48 21.68 -0.94 23.57
CA PHE A 48 23.02 -0.80 23.01
C PHE A 48 23.93 -1.98 23.34
N ASP A 49 23.85 -2.49 24.57
CA ASP A 49 24.68 -3.59 25.06
C ASP A 49 24.29 -4.92 24.40
N THR A 50 22.99 -5.17 24.24
CA THR A 50 22.47 -6.46 23.72
C THR A 50 22.39 -6.54 22.19
N ARG A 51 22.71 -5.47 21.45
CA ARG A 51 22.55 -5.43 19.99
C ARG A 51 23.37 -6.53 19.26
N GLU A 52 24.56 -6.83 19.77
CA GLU A 52 25.47 -7.83 19.19
C GLU A 52 25.00 -9.24 19.54
N ASP A 53 24.53 -9.45 20.78
CA ASP A 53 23.93 -10.71 21.23
C ASP A 53 22.66 -11.05 20.44
N VAL A 54 21.82 -10.06 20.13
CA VAL A 54 20.60 -10.25 19.32
C VAL A 54 20.94 -10.63 17.87
N ALA A 55 22.00 -10.04 17.30
CA ALA A 55 22.47 -10.39 15.97
C ALA A 55 23.03 -11.83 15.94
N ALA A 56 23.88 -12.19 16.90
CA ALA A 56 24.44 -13.54 17.03
C ALA A 56 23.33 -14.59 17.23
N ALA A 57 22.38 -14.33 18.13
CA ALA A 57 21.26 -15.24 18.36
C ALA A 57 20.33 -15.37 17.13
N ARG A 58 20.24 -14.34 16.28
CA ARG A 58 19.51 -14.42 15.01
C ARG A 58 20.23 -15.33 14.01
N ASP A 59 21.55 -15.20 13.91
CA ASP A 59 22.37 -16.02 13.02
C ASP A 59 22.35 -17.51 13.43
N GLU A 60 22.37 -17.81 14.73
CA GLU A 60 22.20 -19.18 15.26
C GLU A 60 20.84 -19.78 14.90
N ARG A 61 19.74 -19.04 15.09
CA ARG A 61 18.38 -19.49 14.72
C ARG A 61 18.24 -19.77 13.22
N ILE A 62 18.92 -18.98 12.38
CA ILE A 62 18.94 -19.20 10.93
C ILE A 62 19.72 -20.49 10.60
N ALA A 63 20.87 -20.72 11.25
CA ALA A 63 21.64 -21.94 11.09
C ALA A 63 20.85 -23.19 11.52
N GLU A 64 20.12 -23.13 12.63
CA GLU A 64 19.25 -24.21 13.09
C GLU A 64 18.07 -24.46 12.14
N SER A 65 17.44 -23.39 11.62
CA SER A 65 16.37 -23.47 10.62
C SER A 65 16.83 -24.17 9.33
N ARG A 66 18.07 -23.94 8.89
CA ARG A 66 18.68 -24.62 7.73
C ARG A 66 18.87 -26.12 7.95
N LEU A 67 19.25 -26.51 9.16
CA LEU A 67 19.37 -27.93 9.52
C LEU A 67 17.99 -28.63 9.55
N ALA A 68 16.95 -27.92 9.98
CA ALA A 68 15.59 -28.44 10.04
C ALA A 68 14.89 -28.57 8.67
N THR A 69 15.23 -27.71 7.71
CA THR A 69 14.55 -27.65 6.39
C THR A 69 15.18 -28.52 5.31
N GLY A 70 16.36 -29.11 5.56
CA GLY A 70 17.05 -29.98 4.62
C GLY A 70 17.67 -29.17 3.46
N ALA A 71 18.96 -29.38 3.21
CA ALA A 71 19.77 -28.68 2.21
C ALA A 71 19.39 -28.97 0.73
N GLY A 72 18.13 -29.31 0.43
CA GLY A 72 17.64 -29.71 -0.90
C GLY A 72 16.92 -28.62 -1.71
N THR A 73 16.65 -27.46 -1.12
CA THR A 73 16.13 -26.27 -1.81
C THR A 73 17.20 -25.20 -1.82
N GLU A 74 17.52 -24.61 -2.98
CA GLU A 74 18.48 -23.51 -3.07
C GLU A 74 18.21 -22.49 -1.95
N PRO A 75 19.20 -22.15 -1.08
CA PRO A 75 18.95 -21.43 0.17
C PRO A 75 18.16 -20.12 0.04
N GLY A 76 18.24 -19.44 -1.10
CA GLY A 76 17.47 -18.21 -1.39
C GLY A 76 16.03 -18.42 -1.87
N SER A 77 15.60 -19.64 -2.19
CA SER A 77 14.28 -19.93 -2.77
C SER A 77 13.14 -19.69 -1.78
N ALA A 78 13.28 -20.10 -0.53
CA ALA A 78 12.29 -19.86 0.53
C ALA A 78 12.15 -18.36 0.83
N LEU A 79 13.27 -17.64 0.87
CA LEU A 79 13.29 -16.18 1.02
C LEU A 79 12.59 -15.49 -0.15
N PHE A 80 12.81 -15.97 -1.38
CA PHE A 80 12.14 -15.43 -2.57
C PHE A 80 10.63 -15.62 -2.50
N VAL A 81 10.15 -16.81 -2.13
CA VAL A 81 8.72 -17.07 -1.95
C VAL A 81 8.14 -16.14 -0.90
N ALA A 82 8.80 -16.00 0.25
CA ALA A 82 8.32 -15.20 1.37
C ALA A 82 8.32 -13.68 1.12
N ARG A 83 9.25 -13.16 0.30
CA ARG A 83 9.51 -11.71 0.22
C ARG A 83 9.32 -11.11 -1.17
N CYS A 84 9.50 -11.90 -2.22
CA CYS A 84 9.59 -11.40 -3.59
C CYS A 84 8.43 -11.87 -4.45
N SER A 85 7.93 -13.10 -4.22
CA SER A 85 6.92 -13.73 -5.10
C SER A 85 5.59 -12.99 -5.14
N THR A 86 5.21 -12.30 -4.05
CA THR A 86 3.99 -11.48 -3.99
C THR A 86 3.95 -10.40 -5.07
N CYS A 87 5.11 -9.86 -5.46
CA CYS A 87 5.23 -8.84 -6.49
C CYS A 87 5.78 -9.43 -7.80
N HIS A 88 6.91 -10.14 -7.74
CA HIS A 88 7.61 -10.63 -8.93
C HIS A 88 7.08 -11.96 -9.47
N GLN A 89 6.06 -12.54 -8.82
CA GLN A 89 5.52 -13.87 -9.09
C GLN A 89 6.52 -15.00 -8.82
N ALA A 90 6.01 -16.21 -8.58
CA ALA A 90 6.86 -17.37 -8.28
C ALA A 90 7.77 -17.75 -9.47
N ASP A 91 7.33 -17.47 -10.69
CA ASP A 91 8.08 -17.70 -11.93
C ASP A 91 9.00 -16.53 -12.33
N GLY A 92 9.00 -15.44 -11.56
CA GLY A 92 9.80 -14.26 -11.82
C GLY A 92 9.35 -13.46 -13.05
N MET A 93 8.15 -13.70 -13.60
CA MET A 93 7.64 -12.96 -14.76
C MET A 93 7.11 -11.57 -14.41
N GLY A 94 6.97 -11.27 -13.11
CA GLY A 94 6.40 -10.01 -12.65
C GLY A 94 4.95 -9.83 -13.08
N VAL A 95 4.52 -8.58 -13.12
CA VAL A 95 3.16 -8.17 -13.48
C VAL A 95 3.24 -7.15 -14.60
N ARG A 96 2.67 -7.47 -15.75
CA ARG A 96 2.74 -6.60 -16.94
C ARG A 96 2.28 -5.17 -16.60
N GLY A 97 3.15 -4.19 -16.87
CA GLY A 97 2.88 -2.76 -16.63
C GLY A 97 2.95 -2.30 -15.16
N ALA A 98 3.16 -3.21 -14.20
CA ALA A 98 3.21 -2.87 -12.77
C ALA A 98 4.51 -3.30 -12.09
N ILE A 99 4.88 -4.58 -12.21
CA ILE A 99 6.09 -5.14 -11.59
C ILE A 99 6.99 -5.73 -12.70
N PRO A 100 8.26 -5.30 -12.82
CA PRO A 100 9.14 -5.80 -13.87
C PRO A 100 9.43 -7.30 -13.72
N PRO A 101 9.58 -8.05 -14.85
CA PRO A 101 10.07 -9.41 -14.81
C PRO A 101 11.50 -9.45 -14.29
N LEU A 102 11.79 -10.44 -13.45
CA LEU A 102 13.15 -10.85 -13.11
C LEU A 102 13.68 -11.83 -14.16
N ALA A 103 12.82 -12.71 -14.66
CA ALA A 103 13.15 -13.70 -15.68
C ALA A 103 13.58 -13.02 -16.98
N GLY A 104 14.82 -13.27 -17.43
CA GLY A 104 15.37 -12.67 -18.64
C GLY A 104 15.70 -11.17 -18.51
N SER A 105 15.66 -10.62 -17.29
CA SER A 105 16.02 -9.23 -17.04
C SER A 105 17.52 -9.01 -17.22
N ALA A 106 17.89 -8.00 -18.03
CA ALA A 106 19.28 -7.60 -18.21
C ALA A 106 19.94 -7.17 -16.89
N PHE A 107 19.15 -6.70 -15.91
CA PHE A 107 19.63 -6.35 -14.57
C PHE A 107 19.99 -7.60 -13.76
N VAL A 108 19.12 -8.60 -13.74
CA VAL A 108 19.34 -9.85 -12.97
C VAL A 108 20.45 -10.69 -13.61
N ALA A 109 20.58 -10.64 -14.94
CA ALA A 109 21.66 -11.28 -15.68
C ALA A 109 23.06 -10.72 -15.35
N ARG A 110 23.16 -9.58 -14.66
CA ARG A 110 24.45 -9.02 -14.20
C ARG A 110 25.05 -9.77 -13.02
N GLY A 111 24.33 -10.72 -12.46
CA GLY A 111 24.81 -11.54 -11.36
C GLY A 111 24.43 -11.00 -9.98
N PRO A 112 24.78 -11.76 -8.94
CA PRO A 112 24.28 -11.54 -7.59
C PRO A 112 24.77 -10.23 -6.95
N GLU A 113 25.90 -9.66 -7.37
CA GLU A 113 26.40 -8.38 -6.81
C GLU A 113 25.48 -7.19 -7.12
N LEU A 114 25.03 -7.06 -8.38
CA LEU A 114 24.06 -6.02 -8.74
C LEU A 114 22.70 -6.28 -8.08
N VAL A 115 22.26 -7.54 -8.05
CA VAL A 115 21.02 -7.92 -7.38
C VAL A 115 21.08 -7.56 -5.89
N SER A 116 22.19 -7.84 -5.21
CA SER A 116 22.39 -7.45 -3.81
C SER A 116 22.34 -5.94 -3.63
N THR A 117 22.97 -5.17 -4.52
CA THR A 117 22.96 -3.70 -4.44
C THR A 117 21.56 -3.14 -4.65
N ILE A 118 20.79 -3.71 -5.58
CA ILE A 118 19.37 -3.38 -5.79
C ILE A 118 18.54 -3.74 -4.55
N LEU A 119 18.73 -4.93 -3.95
CA LEU A 119 18.02 -5.34 -2.74
C LEU A 119 18.37 -4.45 -1.53
N LEU A 120 19.62 -3.99 -1.42
CA LEU A 120 20.07 -3.11 -0.34
C LEU A 120 19.50 -1.70 -0.48
N ARG A 121 19.35 -1.19 -1.69
CA ARG A 121 18.89 0.20 -1.91
C ARG A 121 17.39 0.32 -2.16
N GLY A 122 16.76 -0.66 -2.79
CA GLY A 122 15.44 -0.50 -3.40
C GLY A 122 15.49 0.31 -4.70
N ILE A 123 14.36 0.43 -5.38
CA ILE A 123 14.20 1.18 -6.63
C ILE A 123 12.95 2.04 -6.54
N ASP A 124 13.10 3.32 -6.83
CA ASP A 124 12.04 4.31 -6.99
C ASP A 124 12.08 4.90 -8.39
N GLY A 125 11.02 4.67 -9.18
CA GLY A 125 10.84 5.35 -10.46
C GLY A 125 11.01 4.43 -11.67
N PRO A 126 11.19 5.02 -12.87
CA PRO A 126 10.94 4.29 -14.09
C PRO A 126 12.14 3.40 -14.46
N ILE A 127 11.86 2.16 -14.86
CA ILE A 127 12.83 1.16 -15.30
C ILE A 127 12.30 0.48 -16.56
N ARG A 128 13.17 0.30 -17.54
CA ARG A 128 12.88 -0.47 -18.76
C ARG A 128 13.49 -1.86 -18.63
N VAL A 129 12.65 -2.89 -18.73
CA VAL A 129 13.09 -4.29 -18.79
C VAL A 129 12.56 -4.91 -20.08
N GLY A 130 13.48 -5.30 -20.98
CA GLY A 130 13.13 -5.64 -22.36
C GLY A 130 12.48 -4.44 -23.07
N ASP A 131 11.36 -4.68 -23.75
CA ASP A 131 10.62 -3.63 -24.48
C ASP A 131 9.58 -2.89 -23.64
N HIS A 132 9.49 -3.17 -22.33
CA HIS A 132 8.45 -2.64 -21.47
C HIS A 132 9.00 -1.66 -20.43
N ASN A 133 8.28 -0.56 -20.23
CA ASN A 133 8.52 0.39 -19.16
C ASN A 133 7.69 0.01 -17.93
N TYR A 134 8.31 0.14 -16.77
CA TYR A 134 7.70 0.01 -15.46
C TYR A 134 8.02 1.27 -14.68
N ASN A 135 7.13 1.68 -13.78
CA ASN A 135 7.35 2.83 -12.92
C ASN A 135 6.70 2.53 -11.57
N GLY A 136 7.52 2.13 -10.60
CA GLY A 136 7.05 1.60 -9.33
C GLY A 136 8.07 1.76 -8.21
N HIS A 137 7.72 1.25 -7.05
CA HIS A 137 8.59 1.20 -5.87
C HIS A 137 8.92 -0.25 -5.54
N MET A 138 10.22 -0.58 -5.54
CA MET A 138 10.77 -1.80 -4.97
C MET A 138 11.42 -1.42 -3.64
N PRO A 139 10.95 -1.93 -2.49
CA PRO A 139 11.48 -1.54 -1.19
C PRO A 139 12.93 -1.99 -0.99
N SER A 140 13.65 -1.29 -0.11
CA SER A 140 14.92 -1.76 0.42
C SER A 140 14.70 -2.93 1.39
N PHE A 141 15.61 -3.90 1.34
CA PHE A 141 15.68 -5.03 2.25
C PHE A 141 16.86 -4.94 3.22
N ALA A 142 17.57 -3.82 3.24
CA ALA A 142 18.76 -3.66 4.06
C ALA A 142 18.48 -3.84 5.56
N SER A 143 17.40 -3.28 6.09
CA SER A 143 17.10 -3.39 7.53
C SER A 143 16.55 -4.77 7.94
N VAL A 144 16.04 -5.54 6.99
CA VAL A 144 15.26 -6.75 7.27
C VAL A 144 15.98 -8.06 6.98
N LEU A 145 16.94 -8.08 6.04
CA LEU A 145 17.73 -9.27 5.72
C LEU A 145 19.17 -9.15 6.25
N THR A 146 19.65 -10.23 6.87
CA THR A 146 21.07 -10.42 7.16
C THR A 146 21.90 -10.45 5.87
N ASP A 147 23.22 -10.29 6.00
CA ASP A 147 24.12 -10.39 4.84
C ASP A 147 24.14 -11.79 4.23
N VAL A 148 23.96 -12.83 5.06
CA VAL A 148 23.87 -14.21 4.60
C VAL A 148 22.57 -14.43 3.82
N GLU A 149 21.42 -14.07 4.40
CA GLU A 149 20.12 -14.23 3.74
C GLU A 149 20.03 -13.43 2.44
N LEU A 150 20.55 -12.21 2.42
CA LEU A 150 20.55 -11.37 1.22
C LEU A 150 21.48 -11.95 0.15
N GLY A 151 22.64 -12.50 0.52
CA GLY A 151 23.53 -13.17 -0.43
C GLY A 151 22.92 -14.44 -1.03
N GLU A 152 22.26 -15.25 -0.21
CA GLU A 152 21.53 -16.44 -0.65
C GLU A 152 20.38 -16.07 -1.59
N LEU A 153 19.58 -15.06 -1.24
CA LEU A 153 18.47 -14.57 -2.06
C LEU A 153 18.97 -14.00 -3.38
N ALA A 154 20.02 -13.16 -3.36
CA ALA A 154 20.58 -12.56 -4.56
C ALA A 154 21.17 -13.60 -5.51
N THR A 155 21.88 -14.59 -4.96
CA THR A 155 22.40 -15.74 -5.71
C THR A 155 21.27 -16.53 -6.36
N TYR A 156 20.23 -16.89 -5.60
CA TYR A 156 19.05 -17.58 -6.12
C TYR A 156 18.39 -16.83 -7.27
N VAL A 157 18.14 -15.52 -7.10
CA VAL A 157 17.51 -14.68 -8.14
C VAL A 157 18.38 -14.62 -9.40
N ALA A 158 19.69 -14.42 -9.24
CA ALA A 158 20.63 -14.37 -10.35
C ALA A 158 20.74 -15.70 -11.11
N HIS A 159 20.75 -16.84 -10.41
CA HIS A 159 20.76 -18.18 -11.01
C HIS A 159 19.44 -18.47 -11.72
N ARG A 160 18.34 -18.40 -10.97
CA ARG A 160 17.02 -18.86 -11.41
C ARG A 160 16.43 -18.03 -12.54
N PHE A 161 16.66 -16.71 -12.53
CA PHE A 161 16.01 -15.77 -13.44
C PHE A 161 16.99 -15.05 -14.37
N GLY A 162 18.23 -14.86 -13.94
CA GLY A 162 19.31 -14.23 -14.73
C GLY A 162 20.18 -15.20 -15.51
N LYS A 163 20.08 -16.51 -15.25
CA LYS A 163 20.97 -17.55 -15.79
C LYS A 163 22.45 -17.32 -15.48
N SER A 164 22.76 -16.56 -14.42
CA SER A 164 24.13 -16.42 -13.91
C SER A 164 24.55 -17.72 -13.23
N SER A 165 25.86 -18.01 -13.22
CA SER A 165 26.47 -19.08 -12.41
C SER A 165 27.25 -18.53 -11.23
N GLU A 166 27.30 -17.20 -11.05
CA GLU A 166 28.06 -16.54 -10.00
C GLU A 166 27.31 -16.60 -8.67
N THR A 167 28.06 -16.60 -7.56
CA THR A 167 27.53 -16.55 -6.19
C THR A 167 28.08 -15.31 -5.48
N ILE A 168 27.40 -14.87 -4.41
CA ILE A 168 27.92 -13.80 -3.55
C ILE A 168 27.94 -14.25 -2.08
N GLU A 169 29.10 -14.08 -1.45
CA GLU A 169 29.31 -14.41 -0.04
C GLU A 169 28.82 -13.29 0.88
N ALA A 170 28.42 -13.65 2.09
CA ALA A 170 27.92 -12.70 3.09
C ALA A 170 28.92 -11.55 3.36
N ALA A 171 30.22 -11.83 3.40
CA ALA A 171 31.24 -10.80 3.58
C ALA A 171 31.27 -9.75 2.46
N ALA A 172 30.97 -10.16 1.22
CA ALA A 172 30.85 -9.24 0.09
C ALA A 172 29.57 -8.41 0.20
N VAL A 173 28.45 -9.02 0.61
CA VAL A 173 27.20 -8.29 0.88
C VAL A 173 27.37 -7.25 1.99
N ALA A 174 28.06 -7.60 3.09
CA ALA A 174 28.37 -6.67 4.17
C ALA A 174 29.16 -5.45 3.68
N LYS A 175 30.13 -5.66 2.78
CA LYS A 175 30.89 -4.58 2.15
C LYS A 175 30.00 -3.70 1.27
N LEU A 176 29.12 -4.29 0.46
CA LEU A 176 28.16 -3.54 -0.37
C LEU A 176 27.22 -2.70 0.51
N ARG A 177 26.69 -3.29 1.58
CA ARG A 177 25.82 -2.62 2.55
C ARG A 177 26.49 -1.40 3.16
N GLY A 178 27.74 -1.52 3.59
CA GLY A 178 28.51 -0.38 4.08
C GLY A 178 28.71 0.71 3.02
N ALA A 179 28.92 0.33 1.76
CA ALA A 179 29.15 1.27 0.66
C ALA A 179 27.89 2.02 0.18
N VAL A 180 26.70 1.56 0.56
CA VAL A 180 25.42 2.18 0.17
C VAL A 180 24.57 2.64 1.35
N ALA A 181 25.10 2.58 2.58
CA ALA A 181 24.35 2.87 3.80
C ALA A 181 23.77 4.30 3.86
N ASP A 182 24.41 5.26 3.21
CA ASP A 182 23.99 6.66 3.10
C ASP A 182 23.19 6.97 1.82
N LYS A 183 22.93 5.96 0.98
CA LYS A 183 22.26 6.12 -0.30
C LYS A 183 20.81 5.65 -0.20
N GLY A 184 19.89 6.52 -0.59
CA GLY A 184 18.48 6.15 -0.77
C GLY A 184 18.25 5.22 -1.96
N SER A 185 16.97 4.88 -2.17
CA SER A 185 16.50 4.09 -3.32
C SER A 185 17.02 4.61 -4.65
N PHE A 186 17.36 3.69 -5.56
CA PHE A 186 17.75 4.03 -6.93
C PHE A 186 16.63 4.83 -7.61
N LYS A 187 16.96 5.94 -8.26
CA LYS A 187 16.03 6.76 -9.05
C LYS A 187 15.84 6.16 -10.44
N GLY A 188 15.21 4.99 -10.48
CA GLY A 188 14.88 4.24 -11.69
C GLY A 188 16.06 3.54 -12.35
N GLY A 189 15.82 2.98 -13.54
CA GLY A 189 16.78 2.19 -14.30
C GLY A 189 17.97 2.99 -14.82
N THR A 190 17.82 4.30 -15.02
CA THR A 190 18.92 5.18 -15.47
C THR A 190 20.05 5.25 -14.44
N GLU A 191 19.71 5.40 -13.15
CA GLU A 191 20.73 5.42 -12.10
C GLU A 191 21.39 4.05 -11.93
N ILE A 192 20.61 2.97 -12.00
CA ILE A 192 21.15 1.61 -11.95
C ILE A 192 22.12 1.39 -13.13
N ALA A 193 21.72 1.78 -14.35
CA ALA A 193 22.56 1.71 -15.53
C ALA A 193 23.87 2.51 -15.37
N ALA A 194 23.83 3.69 -14.75
CA ALA A 194 25.02 4.48 -14.49
C ALA A 194 25.99 3.83 -13.48
N THR A 195 25.50 2.91 -12.64
CA THR A 195 26.36 2.14 -11.71
C THR A 195 27.01 0.90 -12.33
N THR A 196 26.68 0.55 -13.57
CA THR A 196 27.22 -0.61 -14.28
C THR A 196 27.85 -0.18 -15.60
N ALA A 197 28.97 -0.80 -15.99
CA ALA A 197 29.63 -0.50 -17.25
C ALA A 197 28.92 -1.07 -18.51
N LEU A 198 27.74 -1.67 -18.38
CA LEU A 198 27.00 -2.29 -19.49
C LEU A 198 25.81 -1.47 -20.02
N GLU A 199 25.60 -1.61 -21.33
CA GLU A 199 24.45 -1.14 -22.09
C GLU A 199 23.16 -1.88 -21.68
N LEU A 200 22.42 -1.34 -20.71
CA LEU A 200 21.08 -1.83 -20.30
C LEU A 200 19.94 -1.30 -21.21
N GLY A 201 20.27 -0.90 -22.44
CA GLY A 201 19.40 -0.14 -23.33
C GLY A 201 19.11 1.27 -22.79
N SER A 202 18.52 2.13 -23.63
CA SER A 202 18.08 3.46 -23.19
C SER A 202 17.05 3.33 -22.06
N GLN A 203 17.35 3.84 -20.87
CA GLN A 203 16.44 3.84 -19.75
C GLN A 203 15.58 5.12 -19.75
N PRO A 204 14.30 5.05 -19.31
CA PRO A 204 13.46 6.23 -19.19
C PRO A 204 14.03 7.19 -18.15
N PRO A 205 13.96 8.51 -18.38
CA PRO A 205 14.45 9.50 -17.42
C PRO A 205 13.63 9.43 -16.13
N PHE A 206 14.30 9.53 -14.99
CA PHE A 206 13.61 9.72 -13.72
C PHE A 206 13.00 11.12 -13.69
N VAL A 207 11.69 11.19 -13.50
CA VAL A 207 10.98 12.43 -13.21
C VAL A 207 10.59 12.38 -11.74
N ALA A 208 11.20 13.26 -10.93
CA ALA A 208 10.83 13.39 -9.53
C ALA A 208 9.33 13.69 -9.44
N GLN A 209 8.57 12.82 -8.77
CA GLN A 209 7.11 12.88 -8.69
C GLN A 209 6.60 14.06 -7.85
N THR A 210 7.45 15.03 -7.51
CA THR A 210 7.08 16.30 -6.88
C THR A 210 6.50 17.33 -7.85
N ALA A 211 6.44 17.03 -9.15
CA ALA A 211 5.92 17.95 -10.16
C ALA A 211 4.82 17.31 -11.03
N VAL A 212 3.74 16.82 -10.42
CA VAL A 212 2.46 16.99 -11.12
C VAL A 212 2.20 18.49 -11.07
N SER A 213 2.34 19.17 -12.21
CA SER A 213 1.98 20.58 -12.33
C SER A 213 0.46 20.69 -12.18
N LEU A 214 -0.02 20.73 -10.94
CA LEU A 214 -1.39 21.11 -10.64
C LEU A 214 -1.58 22.56 -11.06
N SER A 215 -2.61 22.83 -11.87
CA SER A 215 -3.04 24.21 -12.03
C SER A 215 -3.46 24.78 -10.66
N PRO A 216 -3.32 26.10 -10.42
CA PRO A 216 -3.81 26.72 -9.20
C PRO A 216 -5.28 26.39 -8.92
N ASP A 217 -6.08 26.26 -9.97
CA ASP A 217 -7.50 25.91 -9.90
C ASP A 217 -7.71 24.47 -9.40
N VAL A 218 -6.95 23.49 -9.90
CA VAL A 218 -7.03 22.09 -9.44
C VAL A 218 -6.53 21.96 -8.00
N SER A 219 -5.49 22.69 -7.62
CA SER A 219 -5.05 22.75 -6.22
C SER A 219 -6.16 23.30 -5.31
N ALA A 220 -6.83 24.38 -5.72
CA ALA A 220 -7.97 24.93 -4.97
C ALA A 220 -9.11 23.91 -4.86
N MET A 221 -9.46 23.20 -5.94
CA MET A 221 -10.49 22.15 -5.90
C MET A 221 -10.15 21.00 -4.95
N ILE A 222 -8.89 20.60 -4.84
CA ILE A 222 -8.48 19.53 -3.93
C ILE A 222 -8.65 19.96 -2.47
N PHE A 223 -8.17 21.15 -2.10
CA PHE A 223 -8.00 21.54 -0.69
C PHE A 223 -9.05 22.51 -0.15
N THR A 224 -9.57 23.43 -0.98
CA THR A 224 -10.50 24.49 -0.55
C THR A 224 -11.88 24.39 -1.18
N GLY A 225 -12.01 23.67 -2.30
CA GLY A 225 -13.20 23.64 -3.13
C GLY A 225 -13.27 24.82 -4.11
N ARG A 226 -14.31 24.85 -4.94
CA ARG A 226 -14.55 25.89 -5.94
C ARG A 226 -16.04 26.19 -6.02
N GLY A 227 -16.45 27.43 -5.71
CA GLY A 227 -17.86 27.81 -5.74
C GLY A 227 -18.71 26.91 -4.83
N GLU A 228 -19.68 26.20 -5.41
CA GLU A 228 -20.53 25.22 -4.71
C GLU A 228 -19.93 23.81 -4.62
N GLN A 229 -18.78 23.55 -5.27
CA GLN A 229 -18.09 22.26 -5.19
C GLN A 229 -17.27 22.16 -3.91
N TRP A 230 -17.52 21.13 -3.11
CA TRP A 230 -16.71 20.80 -1.93
C TRP A 230 -15.29 20.37 -2.33
N ALA A 231 -14.34 20.64 -1.43
CA ALA A 231 -12.96 20.20 -1.59
C ALA A 231 -12.87 18.67 -1.60
N CYS A 232 -12.09 18.08 -2.51
CA CYS A 232 -11.91 16.63 -2.56
C CYS A 232 -11.36 16.07 -1.22
N ALA A 233 -10.40 16.78 -0.63
CA ALA A 233 -9.77 16.42 0.65
C ALA A 233 -10.75 16.43 1.83
N SER A 234 -11.84 17.21 1.77
CA SER A 234 -12.82 17.29 2.86
C SER A 234 -13.50 15.95 3.18
N CYS A 235 -13.57 15.05 2.19
CA CYS A 235 -14.09 13.70 2.37
C CYS A 235 -13.00 12.64 2.18
N HIS A 236 -12.17 12.75 1.13
CA HIS A 236 -11.18 11.73 0.81
C HIS A 236 -9.88 11.84 1.64
N GLY A 237 -9.78 12.88 2.48
CA GLY A 237 -8.59 13.21 3.25
C GLY A 237 -7.53 13.94 2.42
N ASP A 238 -6.66 14.68 3.12
CA ASP A 238 -5.65 15.57 2.53
C ASP A 238 -4.74 14.89 1.51
N LEU A 239 -4.52 13.59 1.68
CA LEU A 239 -3.66 12.80 0.80
C LEU A 239 -4.44 11.66 0.13
N GLY A 240 -5.77 11.75 0.04
CA GLY A 240 -6.59 10.73 -0.61
C GLY A 240 -6.59 9.37 0.10
N GLN A 241 -6.31 9.33 1.40
CA GLN A 241 -6.29 8.10 2.21
C GLN A 241 -7.68 7.48 2.41
N GLY A 242 -8.75 8.27 2.25
CA GLY A 242 -10.12 7.85 2.49
C GLY A 242 -10.43 7.61 3.97
N LYS A 243 -11.70 7.29 4.25
CA LYS A 243 -12.20 6.90 5.57
C LYS A 243 -13.58 6.24 5.42
N GLU A 244 -13.78 5.08 6.05
CA GLU A 244 -15.08 4.39 6.07
C GLU A 244 -15.65 4.19 4.65
N ASN A 245 -16.86 4.69 4.37
CA ASN A 245 -17.48 4.61 3.04
C ASN A 245 -16.90 5.59 2.01
N VAL A 246 -15.96 6.46 2.40
CA VAL A 246 -15.25 7.33 1.48
C VAL A 246 -13.97 6.63 1.01
N PRO A 247 -13.81 6.35 -0.29
CA PRO A 247 -12.71 5.53 -0.74
C PRO A 247 -11.36 6.22 -0.65
N ARG A 248 -10.35 5.37 -0.50
CA ARG A 248 -8.96 5.71 -0.80
C ARG A 248 -8.82 5.99 -2.30
N LEU A 249 -8.26 7.15 -2.62
CA LEU A 249 -7.89 7.57 -3.98
C LEU A 249 -6.38 7.41 -4.25
N ALA A 250 -5.55 7.53 -3.21
CA ALA A 250 -4.10 7.50 -3.32
C ALA A 250 -3.58 6.18 -3.90
N GLY A 251 -2.91 6.27 -5.05
CA GLY A 251 -2.33 5.15 -5.77
C GLY A 251 -3.31 4.42 -6.70
N LEU A 252 -4.54 4.90 -6.86
CA LEU A 252 -5.43 4.39 -7.92
C LEU A 252 -4.92 4.80 -9.31
N PRO A 253 -5.14 4.00 -10.37
CA PRO A 253 -4.76 4.40 -11.72
C PRO A 253 -5.42 5.72 -12.15
N ALA A 254 -4.65 6.62 -12.77
CA ALA A 254 -5.15 7.94 -13.18
C ALA A 254 -6.38 7.83 -14.09
N ASP A 255 -6.32 6.98 -15.11
CA ASP A 255 -7.43 6.76 -16.06
C ASP A 255 -8.66 6.16 -15.37
N TYR A 256 -8.45 5.34 -14.34
CA TYR A 256 -9.57 4.81 -13.54
C TYR A 256 -10.26 5.93 -12.77
N ILE A 257 -9.51 6.87 -12.17
CA ILE A 257 -10.08 8.03 -11.46
C ILE A 257 -10.89 8.89 -12.43
N VAL A 258 -10.34 9.23 -13.59
CA VAL A 258 -11.03 9.99 -14.65
C VAL A 258 -12.33 9.28 -15.04
N LYS A 259 -12.25 7.97 -15.32
CA LYS A 259 -13.43 7.17 -15.63
C LYS A 259 -14.48 7.20 -14.52
N GLN A 260 -14.08 7.11 -13.25
CA GLN A 260 -15.04 7.16 -12.13
C GLN A 260 -15.71 8.53 -12.01
N ILE A 261 -14.98 9.62 -12.24
CA ILE A 261 -15.54 10.97 -12.29
C ILE A 261 -16.62 11.05 -13.38
N ASP A 262 -16.32 10.57 -14.59
CA ASP A 262 -17.29 10.54 -15.70
C ASP A 262 -18.49 9.63 -15.41
N ASP A 263 -18.29 8.53 -14.70
CA ASP A 263 -19.35 7.61 -14.30
C ASP A 263 -20.32 8.23 -13.28
N PHE A 264 -19.81 9.06 -12.35
CA PHE A 264 -20.64 9.84 -11.44
C PHE A 264 -21.41 10.93 -12.20
N HIS A 265 -20.74 11.64 -13.10
CA HIS A 265 -21.36 12.69 -13.92
C HIS A 265 -22.49 12.13 -14.81
N SER A 266 -22.27 10.98 -15.45
CA SER A 266 -23.27 10.32 -16.32
C SER A 266 -24.35 9.53 -15.57
N GLY A 267 -24.18 9.29 -14.27
CA GLY A 267 -25.11 8.49 -13.47
C GLY A 267 -24.94 6.96 -13.61
N ARG A 268 -23.93 6.48 -14.34
CA ARG A 268 -23.54 5.03 -14.36
C ARG A 268 -23.04 4.55 -13.01
N ARG A 269 -22.63 5.49 -12.16
CA ARG A 269 -22.34 5.27 -10.75
C ARG A 269 -23.08 6.31 -9.94
N GLN A 270 -24.01 5.86 -9.09
CA GLN A 270 -24.86 6.77 -8.32
C GLN A 270 -24.22 7.11 -6.97
N ASN A 271 -24.10 8.40 -6.68
CA ASN A 271 -23.82 8.94 -5.35
C ASN A 271 -24.10 10.45 -5.39
N GLU A 272 -25.06 10.93 -4.58
CA GLU A 272 -25.51 12.33 -4.64
C GLU A 272 -24.39 13.31 -4.29
N SER A 273 -23.55 13.01 -3.30
CA SER A 273 -22.42 13.86 -2.91
C SER A 273 -21.40 13.98 -4.03
N MET A 274 -20.96 12.85 -4.60
CA MET A 274 -19.98 12.87 -5.68
C MET A 274 -20.54 13.50 -6.95
N LYS A 275 -21.84 13.35 -7.25
CA LYS A 275 -22.48 14.00 -8.39
C LYS A 275 -22.36 15.52 -8.33
N ILE A 276 -22.49 16.12 -7.15
CA ILE A 276 -22.30 17.56 -6.93
C ILE A 276 -20.83 17.96 -7.18
N VAL A 277 -19.89 17.21 -6.60
CA VAL A 277 -18.45 17.52 -6.70
C VAL A 277 -17.94 17.45 -8.13
N VAL A 278 -18.46 16.53 -8.96
CA VAL A 278 -17.98 16.32 -10.33
C VAL A 278 -18.73 17.11 -11.40
N ALA A 279 -19.82 17.81 -11.05
CA ALA A 279 -20.76 18.39 -12.01
C ALA A 279 -20.14 19.38 -13.01
N SER A 280 -19.07 20.08 -12.61
CA SER A 280 -18.46 21.18 -13.37
C SER A 280 -16.97 20.97 -13.65
N LEU A 281 -16.49 19.72 -13.63
CA LEU A 281 -15.09 19.40 -13.95
C LEU A 281 -14.89 19.32 -15.47
N SER A 282 -13.95 20.09 -15.99
CA SER A 282 -13.45 19.95 -17.36
C SER A 282 -12.58 18.70 -17.51
N ASP A 283 -12.41 18.21 -18.74
CA ASP A 283 -11.63 16.99 -18.99
C ASP A 283 -10.16 17.14 -18.57
N GLU A 284 -9.61 18.34 -18.71
CA GLU A 284 -8.25 18.67 -18.26
C GLU A 284 -8.12 18.64 -16.73
N GLU A 285 -9.12 19.14 -16.00
CA GLU A 285 -9.14 19.08 -14.53
C GLU A 285 -9.27 17.62 -14.05
N LYS A 286 -10.12 16.82 -14.70
CA LYS A 286 -10.23 15.38 -14.39
C LYS A 286 -8.90 14.68 -14.56
N ARG A 287 -8.19 14.95 -15.66
CA ARG A 287 -6.87 14.38 -15.96
C ARG A 287 -5.85 14.75 -14.88
N GLN A 288 -5.75 16.03 -14.52
CA GLN A 288 -4.84 16.49 -13.46
C GLN A 288 -5.18 15.89 -12.08
N LEU A 289 -6.46 15.78 -11.72
CA LEU A 289 -6.90 15.11 -10.50
C LEU A 289 -6.52 13.62 -10.50
N GLY A 290 -6.71 12.94 -11.64
CA GLY A 290 -6.30 11.56 -11.84
C GLY A 290 -4.80 11.38 -11.64
N GLU A 291 -3.97 12.19 -12.31
CA GLU A 291 -2.52 12.18 -12.20
C GLU A 291 -2.03 12.47 -10.77
N TYR A 292 -2.65 13.44 -10.10
CA TYR A 292 -2.33 13.80 -8.72
C TYR A 292 -2.54 12.64 -7.76
N TYR A 293 -3.77 12.10 -7.67
CA TYR A 293 -4.07 11.01 -6.74
C TYR A 293 -3.38 9.70 -7.11
N ALA A 294 -3.17 9.44 -8.41
CA ALA A 294 -2.38 8.30 -8.88
C ALA A 294 -0.91 8.40 -8.49
N GLY A 295 -0.38 9.61 -8.30
CA GLY A 295 0.97 9.86 -7.81
C GLY A 295 1.12 9.74 -6.29
N LEU A 296 0.04 9.90 -5.52
CA LEU A 296 0.11 9.84 -4.06
C LEU A 296 0.43 8.44 -3.56
N ARG A 297 1.33 8.37 -2.57
CA ARG A 297 1.63 7.17 -1.82
C ARG A 297 1.55 7.46 -0.34
N VAL A 298 0.49 6.97 0.29
CA VAL A 298 0.26 7.17 1.72
C VAL A 298 0.04 5.86 2.44
N PRO A 299 0.44 5.74 3.72
CA PRO A 299 0.04 4.62 4.56
C PRO A 299 -1.47 4.38 4.49
N SER A 300 -1.88 3.13 4.68
CA SER A 300 -3.29 2.79 4.80
C SER A 300 -3.78 3.10 6.21
N ASN A 301 -4.97 3.68 6.31
CA ASN A 301 -5.77 3.73 7.53
C ASN A 301 -6.97 2.77 7.48
N ALA A 302 -7.09 1.97 6.42
CA ALA A 302 -8.10 0.92 6.30
C ALA A 302 -7.77 -0.24 7.24
N LYS A 303 -8.81 -0.88 7.76
CA LYS A 303 -8.72 -2.06 8.61
C LYS A 303 -9.97 -2.93 8.44
N PRO A 304 -9.89 -4.23 8.73
CA PRO A 304 -11.07 -5.07 8.90
C PRO A 304 -12.01 -4.49 9.97
N GLU A 305 -13.29 -4.36 9.65
CA GLU A 305 -14.29 -3.76 10.56
C GLU A 305 -15.70 -4.35 10.41
N LEU A 306 -15.97 -5.16 9.39
CA LEU A 306 -17.31 -5.68 9.07
C LEU A 306 -17.62 -7.04 9.71
N GLY A 307 -16.65 -7.63 10.42
CA GLY A 307 -16.77 -8.95 11.06
C GLY A 307 -16.87 -10.09 10.05
N GLY A 308 -16.27 -9.92 8.87
CA GLY A 308 -16.15 -10.96 7.86
C GLY A 308 -15.11 -12.01 8.24
N ASP A 309 -15.28 -13.22 7.70
CA ASP A 309 -14.28 -14.28 7.82
C ASP A 309 -13.09 -13.96 6.90
N LEU A 310 -11.95 -13.56 7.49
CA LEU A 310 -10.74 -13.20 6.75
C LEU A 310 -10.18 -14.36 5.91
N ALA A 311 -10.25 -15.60 6.41
CA ALA A 311 -9.75 -16.76 5.68
C ALA A 311 -10.63 -17.04 4.44
N ARG A 312 -11.95 -16.87 4.58
CA ARG A 312 -12.86 -16.92 3.43
C ARG A 312 -12.58 -15.78 2.44
N GLY A 313 -12.35 -14.57 2.93
CA GLY A 313 -12.03 -13.40 2.11
C GLY A 313 -10.74 -13.59 1.31
N GLU A 314 -9.71 -14.11 1.96
CA GLU A 314 -8.43 -14.49 1.34
C GLU A 314 -8.62 -15.54 0.25
N ALA A 315 -9.33 -16.64 0.55
CA ALA A 315 -9.59 -17.70 -0.41
C ALA A 315 -10.31 -17.17 -1.66
N LEU A 316 -11.32 -16.31 -1.49
CA LEU A 316 -12.03 -15.68 -2.62
C LEU A 316 -11.12 -14.74 -3.41
N ALA A 317 -10.25 -13.97 -2.74
CA ALA A 317 -9.36 -13.04 -3.41
C ALA A 317 -8.27 -13.73 -4.23
N LEU A 318 -7.65 -14.78 -3.67
CA LEU A 318 -6.53 -15.51 -4.27
C LEU A 318 -6.96 -16.62 -5.24
N HIS A 319 -8.06 -17.32 -4.94
CA HIS A 319 -8.45 -18.54 -5.64
C HIS A 319 -9.86 -18.49 -6.23
N GLY A 320 -10.72 -17.62 -5.70
CA GLY A 320 -12.13 -17.54 -6.10
C GLY A 320 -12.95 -18.71 -5.57
N ASP A 321 -14.13 -18.88 -6.16
CA ASP A 321 -15.07 -19.96 -5.90
C ASP A 321 -15.79 -20.34 -7.20
N TRP A 322 -15.17 -21.24 -7.96
CA TRP A 322 -15.70 -21.70 -9.25
C TRP A 322 -17.02 -22.46 -9.12
N SER A 323 -17.33 -23.02 -7.95
CA SER A 323 -18.66 -23.64 -7.72
C SER A 323 -19.80 -22.62 -7.83
N ARG A 324 -19.48 -21.33 -7.66
CA ARG A 324 -20.40 -20.19 -7.76
C ARG A 324 -20.06 -19.26 -8.92
N ASN A 325 -19.18 -19.68 -9.85
CA ASN A 325 -18.67 -18.86 -10.96
C ASN A 325 -18.02 -17.55 -10.51
N VAL A 326 -17.34 -17.57 -9.36
CA VAL A 326 -16.53 -16.44 -8.87
C VAL A 326 -15.06 -16.72 -9.20
N PRO A 327 -14.45 -16.05 -10.19
CA PRO A 327 -13.00 -16.13 -10.38
C PRO A 327 -12.26 -15.44 -9.21
N ALA A 328 -10.98 -15.78 -9.02
CA ALA A 328 -10.13 -15.08 -8.06
C ALA A 328 -10.09 -13.58 -8.36
N CYS A 329 -10.29 -12.73 -7.35
CA CYS A 329 -10.27 -11.27 -7.53
C CYS A 329 -8.97 -10.79 -8.19
N PHE A 330 -7.83 -11.36 -7.76
CA PHE A 330 -6.50 -10.97 -8.21
C PHE A 330 -6.13 -11.46 -9.61
N SER A 331 -6.94 -12.34 -10.21
CA SER A 331 -6.76 -12.71 -11.63
C SER A 331 -6.99 -11.53 -12.57
N CYS A 332 -7.81 -10.55 -12.17
CA CYS A 332 -8.10 -9.34 -12.92
C CYS A 332 -7.50 -8.09 -12.26
N HIS A 333 -7.56 -7.99 -10.93
CA HIS A 333 -7.09 -6.83 -10.17
C HIS A 333 -5.59 -6.83 -9.85
N GLY A 334 -4.83 -7.71 -10.50
CA GLY A 334 -3.41 -7.92 -10.27
C GLY A 334 -3.12 -8.77 -9.03
N PRO A 335 -2.01 -9.51 -9.02
CA PRO A 335 -1.70 -10.52 -7.99
C PRO A 335 -1.53 -9.94 -6.58
N SER A 336 -1.13 -8.66 -6.47
CA SER A 336 -1.05 -7.94 -5.19
C SER A 336 -2.30 -7.11 -4.87
N GLY A 337 -3.33 -7.16 -5.73
CA GLY A 337 -4.51 -6.31 -5.60
C GLY A 337 -4.24 -4.81 -5.82
N PHE A 338 -3.13 -4.44 -6.47
CA PHE A 338 -2.77 -3.04 -6.76
C PHE A 338 -3.39 -2.47 -8.03
N GLY A 339 -4.17 -3.29 -8.75
CA GLY A 339 -4.81 -2.89 -9.99
C GLY A 339 -3.92 -3.01 -11.22
N VAL A 340 -4.57 -2.99 -12.37
CA VAL A 340 -3.97 -2.98 -13.71
C VAL A 340 -4.69 -1.90 -14.51
N SER A 341 -3.99 -0.81 -14.81
CA SER A 341 -4.53 0.30 -15.60
C SER A 341 -4.94 -0.16 -17.01
N PRO A 342 -6.02 0.38 -17.60
CA PRO A 342 -6.96 1.37 -17.04
C PRO A 342 -8.21 0.74 -16.40
N GLU A 343 -8.47 -0.55 -16.62
CA GLU A 343 -9.77 -1.16 -16.34
C GLU A 343 -9.92 -1.72 -14.92
N PHE A 344 -8.84 -2.17 -14.30
CA PHE A 344 -8.89 -2.88 -13.03
C PHE A 344 -8.26 -2.05 -11.91
N PRO A 345 -9.06 -1.42 -11.02
CA PRO A 345 -8.52 -0.59 -9.95
C PRO A 345 -7.82 -1.42 -8.87
N ALA A 346 -7.00 -0.74 -8.06
CA ALA A 346 -6.49 -1.31 -6.82
C ALA A 346 -7.63 -1.65 -5.85
N LEU A 347 -7.52 -2.82 -5.23
CA LEU A 347 -8.40 -3.33 -4.19
C LEU A 347 -7.73 -3.35 -2.82
N ALA A 348 -6.41 -3.60 -2.78
CA ALA A 348 -5.65 -3.64 -1.54
C ALA A 348 -5.68 -2.29 -0.82
N ALA A 349 -5.76 -2.33 0.52
CA ALA A 349 -5.88 -1.16 1.39
C ALA A 349 -7.10 -0.27 1.14
N GLN A 350 -8.10 -0.76 0.41
CA GLN A 350 -9.37 -0.05 0.29
C GLN A 350 -10.21 -0.27 1.55
N HIS A 351 -10.98 0.75 1.94
CA HIS A 351 -11.83 0.66 3.14
C HIS A 351 -12.86 -0.47 3.01
N ALA A 352 -13.03 -1.26 4.08
CA ALA A 352 -13.90 -2.42 4.06
C ALA A 352 -15.36 -2.02 3.81
N SER A 353 -15.86 -1.02 4.55
CA SER A 353 -17.22 -0.47 4.37
C SER A 353 -17.44 0.05 2.94
N TYR A 354 -16.50 0.82 2.37
CA TYR A 354 -16.56 1.20 0.96
C TYR A 354 -16.62 -0.02 0.03
N THR A 355 -15.73 -0.99 0.20
CA THR A 355 -15.64 -2.16 -0.69
C THR A 355 -16.94 -2.97 -0.67
N ALA A 356 -17.46 -3.26 0.53
CA ALA A 356 -18.73 -3.95 0.70
C ALA A 356 -19.90 -3.17 0.08
N SER A 357 -19.94 -1.84 0.25
CA SER A 357 -20.99 -1.01 -0.35
C SER A 357 -20.92 -0.98 -1.88
N GLN A 358 -19.72 -1.04 -2.48
CA GLN A 358 -19.59 -1.12 -3.94
C GLN A 358 -20.10 -2.45 -4.47
N LEU A 359 -19.75 -3.57 -3.82
CA LEU A 359 -20.27 -4.90 -4.16
C LEU A 359 -21.81 -4.94 -4.05
N ALA A 360 -22.37 -4.35 -2.98
CA ALA A 360 -23.81 -4.23 -2.82
C ALA A 360 -24.45 -3.32 -3.90
N ALA A 361 -23.80 -2.22 -4.28
CA ALA A 361 -24.32 -1.30 -5.29
C ALA A 361 -24.44 -1.95 -6.68
N TRP A 362 -23.53 -2.85 -7.05
CA TRP A 362 -23.64 -3.66 -8.27
C TRP A 362 -24.80 -4.66 -8.22
N VAL A 363 -25.09 -5.23 -7.03
CA VAL A 363 -26.24 -6.12 -6.85
C VAL A 363 -27.55 -5.35 -6.97
N GLY A 364 -27.64 -4.19 -6.34
CA GLY A 364 -28.82 -3.31 -6.38
C GLY A 364 -28.99 -2.51 -7.67
N GLY A 365 -28.06 -2.58 -8.61
CA GLY A 365 -28.11 -1.82 -9.87
C GLY A 365 -27.78 -0.32 -9.75
N HIS A 366 -27.40 0.16 -8.56
CA HIS A 366 -26.93 1.54 -8.32
C HIS A 366 -25.53 1.81 -8.90
N ARG A 367 -24.83 0.75 -9.32
CA ARG A 367 -23.56 0.81 -10.05
C ARG A 367 -23.61 -0.17 -11.22
N ASN A 368 -23.44 0.33 -12.45
CA ASN A 368 -23.46 -0.49 -13.68
C ASN A 368 -22.30 -0.15 -14.62
N ASN A 369 -21.21 0.39 -14.07
CA ASN A 369 -20.09 0.97 -14.81
C ASN A 369 -18.92 0.01 -15.09
N SER A 370 -19.08 -1.29 -14.84
CA SER A 370 -18.03 -2.29 -15.12
C SER A 370 -18.12 -2.78 -16.56
N SER A 371 -16.98 -2.83 -17.26
CA SER A 371 -16.87 -3.42 -18.61
C SER A 371 -17.53 -4.79 -18.66
N LEU A 372 -18.35 -5.03 -19.69
CA LEU A 372 -19.05 -6.30 -19.93
C LEU A 372 -19.88 -6.81 -18.73
N ASP A 373 -20.25 -5.95 -17.77
CA ASP A 373 -20.91 -6.33 -16.50
C ASP A 373 -20.13 -7.37 -15.67
N LEU A 374 -18.79 -7.36 -15.74
CA LEU A 374 -17.95 -8.30 -14.99
C LEU A 374 -18.22 -8.24 -13.49
N MET A 375 -18.14 -7.05 -12.90
CA MET A 375 -18.34 -6.88 -11.46
C MET A 375 -19.80 -7.02 -11.03
N GLY A 376 -20.76 -6.72 -11.91
CA GLY A 376 -22.18 -7.01 -11.64
C GLY A 376 -22.44 -8.50 -11.46
N ARG A 377 -21.94 -9.34 -12.38
CA ARG A 377 -22.06 -10.80 -12.28
C ARG A 377 -21.34 -11.36 -11.06
N ILE A 378 -20.10 -10.94 -10.81
CA ILE A 378 -19.31 -11.39 -9.65
C ILE A 378 -20.02 -10.99 -8.35
N SER A 379 -20.47 -9.74 -8.23
CA SER A 379 -21.11 -9.25 -7.00
C SER A 379 -22.41 -9.97 -6.69
N ARG A 380 -23.21 -10.33 -7.72
CA ARG A 380 -24.44 -11.13 -7.55
C ARG A 380 -24.16 -12.60 -7.22
N ALA A 381 -23.03 -13.13 -7.65
CA ALA A 381 -22.63 -14.49 -7.32
C ALA A 381 -22.15 -14.63 -5.86
N LEU A 382 -21.63 -13.56 -5.24
CA LEU A 382 -21.22 -13.51 -3.83
C LEU A 382 -22.41 -13.40 -2.87
N SER A 383 -22.34 -14.08 -1.72
CA SER A 383 -23.30 -13.86 -0.63
C SER A 383 -22.97 -12.58 0.15
N ASP A 384 -23.88 -12.11 1.01
CA ASP A 384 -23.58 -11.00 1.93
C ASP A 384 -22.42 -11.29 2.88
N ALA A 385 -22.27 -12.55 3.29
CA ALA A 385 -21.12 -12.98 4.10
C ALA A 385 -19.82 -12.90 3.28
N ASP A 386 -19.83 -13.36 2.03
CA ASP A 386 -18.66 -13.30 1.15
C ASP A 386 -18.25 -11.85 0.84
N ARG A 387 -19.22 -10.95 0.60
CA ARG A 387 -18.96 -9.53 0.36
C ARG A 387 -18.24 -8.88 1.54
N ARG A 388 -18.67 -9.17 2.77
CA ARG A 388 -18.00 -8.69 4.00
C ARG A 388 -16.63 -9.31 4.20
N ALA A 389 -16.52 -10.62 4.00
CA ALA A 389 -15.26 -11.36 4.10
C ALA A 389 -14.17 -10.81 3.16
N VAL A 390 -14.50 -10.63 1.88
CA VAL A 390 -13.55 -10.07 0.89
C VAL A 390 -13.22 -8.61 1.22
N ALA A 391 -14.21 -7.80 1.61
CA ALA A 391 -13.97 -6.42 1.97
C ALA A 391 -13.02 -6.27 3.17
N ASP A 392 -13.21 -7.05 4.23
CA ASP A 392 -12.34 -7.05 5.40
C ASP A 392 -10.93 -7.56 5.04
N TYR A 393 -10.82 -8.63 4.25
CA TYR A 393 -9.52 -9.14 3.80
C TYR A 393 -8.75 -8.07 3.00
N LEU A 394 -9.39 -7.44 2.01
CA LEU A 394 -8.75 -6.41 1.18
C LEU A 394 -8.31 -5.19 1.99
N ALA A 395 -9.08 -4.80 3.02
CA ALA A 395 -8.73 -3.72 3.92
C ALA A 395 -7.52 -4.04 4.81
N SER A 396 -7.20 -5.32 5.04
CA SER A 396 -6.02 -5.73 5.79
C SER A 396 -4.71 -5.70 4.98
N LEU A 397 -4.82 -5.61 3.65
CA LEU A 397 -3.65 -5.64 2.76
C LEU A 397 -2.91 -4.28 2.76
N PRO A 398 -1.59 -4.29 2.49
CA PRO A 398 -0.82 -3.06 2.39
C PRO A 398 -1.27 -2.21 1.19
N PRO A 399 -1.14 -0.88 1.26
CA PRO A 399 -1.42 -0.01 0.12
C PRO A 399 -0.33 -0.17 -0.94
N VAL A 400 -0.56 0.41 -2.12
CA VAL A 400 0.49 0.63 -3.13
C VAL A 400 1.70 1.30 -2.43
N PRO A 401 2.89 0.66 -2.43
CA PRO A 401 4.02 1.09 -1.61
C PRO A 401 4.45 2.54 -1.86
N ALA A 402 4.82 3.25 -0.79
CA ALA A 402 5.38 4.60 -0.86
C ALA A 402 6.88 4.58 -1.17
N GLY A 403 7.31 5.47 -2.06
CA GLY A 403 8.74 5.76 -2.25
C GLY A 403 9.32 6.46 -1.03
N GLU A 404 10.59 6.18 -0.71
CA GLU A 404 11.22 6.52 0.57
C GLU A 404 11.55 8.01 0.78
N ASP A 405 11.06 8.91 -0.08
CA ASP A 405 11.35 10.36 -0.02
C ASP A 405 10.10 11.25 -0.10
N ALA A 406 8.90 10.72 0.13
CA ALA A 406 7.77 11.60 0.43
C ALA A 406 7.97 12.20 1.83
N LYS A 407 8.89 13.16 1.95
CA LYS A 407 8.68 14.26 2.88
C LYS A 407 7.28 14.73 2.57
N ILE A 408 6.33 14.36 3.42
CA ILE A 408 5.04 15.03 3.52
C ILE A 408 5.46 16.48 3.64
N ALA A 409 5.38 17.23 2.55
CA ALA A 409 5.56 18.66 2.61
C ALA A 409 4.63 19.06 3.75
N LYS A 410 5.18 19.62 4.83
CA LYS A 410 4.34 20.10 5.91
C LYS A 410 3.43 21.13 5.25
N ILE A 411 2.21 20.73 4.90
CA ILE A 411 1.16 21.65 4.45
C ILE A 411 0.71 22.34 5.73
N GLY A 412 1.55 23.26 6.19
CA GLY A 412 1.40 24.05 7.40
C GLY A 412 1.69 25.52 7.16
N GLU A 413 2.14 25.90 5.97
CA GLU A 413 2.17 27.30 5.53
C GLU A 413 0.98 27.52 4.59
N ARG A 414 -0.17 27.77 5.21
CA ARG A 414 -1.29 28.44 4.54
C ARG A 414 -0.81 29.83 4.09
N PRO A 415 -1.14 30.31 2.89
CA PRO A 415 -1.03 31.73 2.59
C PRO A 415 -1.92 32.57 3.52
#